data_AF-A0A947B8I4-F1
#
_entry.id   AF-A0A947B8I4-F1
#
_cell.length_a   1.000
_cell.length_b   1.000
_cell.length_c   1.000
_cell.angle_alpha   90.00
_cell.angle_beta   90.00
_cell.angle_gamma   90.00
#
_symmetry.space_group_name_H-M   'P 1'
#
loop_
_entity.id
_entity.type
_entity.pdbx_description
1 polymer ?
#
loop_
_entity_poly.entity_id
_entity_poly.type
_entity_poly.pdbx_seq_one_letter_code
_entity_poly.pdbx_strand_id
1 'polypeptide(L)'
;MSTELMPGYKQTEVGVIPEDWGVMSLVELAKVRSGITKNSKKEVGNPILVHYLRVANVQDGYLDLSEMSTIQVNLNDIPRYAVLPD
;
A
#
# COMPACT_ATOMS: atom_id res chain seq x y z
N MET A 1 -22.67 33.06 -7.73
CA MET A 1 -21.26 33.08 -8.19
C MET A 1 -21.07 31.84 -9.04
N SER A 2 -21.09 31.98 -10.36
CA SER A 2 -20.84 30.87 -11.28
C SER A 2 -19.38 30.47 -11.17
N THR A 3 -19.10 29.24 -10.75
CA THR A 3 -17.75 28.66 -10.78
C THR A 3 -17.38 28.38 -12.23
N GLU A 4 -16.80 29.35 -12.91
CA GLU A 4 -16.17 29.11 -14.21
C GLU A 4 -14.91 28.26 -13.98
N LEU A 5 -14.86 27.10 -14.63
CA LEU A 5 -13.70 26.19 -14.60
C LEU A 5 -12.50 26.89 -15.26
N MET A 6 -11.33 26.82 -14.63
CA MET A 6 -10.10 27.37 -15.21
C MET A 6 -9.74 26.63 -16.51
N PRO A 7 -9.23 27.32 -17.54
CA PRO A 7 -8.73 26.66 -18.76
C PRO A 7 -7.70 25.57 -18.42
N GLY A 8 -7.82 24.41 -19.08
CA GLY A 8 -6.96 23.24 -18.83
C GLY A 8 -7.42 22.34 -17.68
N TYR A 9 -8.60 22.59 -17.09
CA TYR A 9 -9.20 21.76 -16.05
C TYR A 9 -10.60 21.29 -16.45
N LYS A 10 -10.97 20.09 -16.00
CA LYS A 10 -12.29 19.50 -16.20
C LYS A 10 -12.93 19.14 -14.86
N GLN A 11 -14.25 19.28 -14.78
CA GLN A 11 -15.03 18.75 -13.67
C GLN A 11 -15.22 17.25 -13.85
N THR A 12 -14.92 16.46 -12.82
CA THR A 12 -15.13 15.02 -12.76
C THR A 12 -15.90 14.62 -11.50
N GLU A 13 -16.19 13.34 -11.35
CA GLU A 13 -16.80 12.77 -10.15
C GLU A 13 -15.94 12.90 -8.88
N VAL A 14 -14.62 13.04 -9.01
CA VAL A 14 -13.68 13.24 -7.89
C VAL A 14 -13.30 14.72 -7.68
N GLY A 15 -13.92 15.64 -8.42
CA GLY A 15 -13.65 17.06 -8.36
C GLY A 15 -12.98 17.62 -9.63
N VAL A 16 -12.41 18.82 -9.51
CA VAL A 16 -11.73 19.51 -10.61
C VAL A 16 -10.30 18.99 -10.74
N ILE A 17 -9.95 18.45 -11.90
CA ILE A 17 -8.62 17.91 -12.21
C ILE A 17 -8.11 18.45 -13.55
N PRO A 18 -6.80 18.37 -13.85
CA PRO A 18 -6.29 18.73 -15.16
C PRO A 18 -6.97 17.95 -16.29
N GLU A 19 -7.14 18.58 -17.45
CA GLU A 19 -7.82 17.99 -18.60
C GLU A 19 -7.14 16.70 -19.10
N ASP A 20 -5.80 16.66 -19.01
CA ASP A 20 -4.98 15.53 -19.41
C ASP A 20 -5.04 14.32 -18.45
N TRP A 21 -5.62 14.47 -17.25
CA TRP A 21 -5.68 13.40 -16.25
C TRP A 21 -6.89 12.49 -16.47
N GLY A 22 -6.68 11.17 -16.43
CA GLY A 22 -7.77 10.20 -16.35
C GLY A 22 -8.24 9.97 -14.91
N VAL A 23 -9.51 9.59 -14.74
CA VAL A 23 -10.03 9.04 -13.48
C VAL A 23 -10.14 7.53 -13.66
N MET A 24 -9.58 6.78 -12.72
CA MET A 24 -9.57 5.31 -12.76
C MET A 24 -9.56 4.76 -11.34
N SER A 25 -10.11 3.56 -11.15
CA SER A 25 -10.08 2.89 -9.86
C SER A 25 -8.69 2.32 -9.56
N LEU A 26 -8.25 2.41 -8.31
CA LEU A 26 -6.94 1.90 -7.90
C LEU A 26 -6.76 0.40 -8.19
N VAL A 27 -7.86 -0.37 -8.14
CA VAL A 27 -7.89 -1.81 -8.45
C VAL A 27 -7.56 -2.10 -9.92
N GLU A 28 -7.79 -1.16 -10.82
CA GLU A 28 -7.43 -1.30 -12.24
C GLU A 28 -5.93 -1.10 -12.47
N LEU A 29 -5.25 -0.38 -11.57
CA LEU A 29 -3.81 -0.08 -11.64
C LEU A 29 -2.94 -0.99 -10.78
N ALA A 30 -3.46 -1.46 -9.65
CA ALA A 30 -2.66 -2.13 -8.64
C ALA A 30 -3.46 -3.20 -7.88
N LYS A 31 -2.74 -4.26 -7.48
CA LYS A 31 -3.27 -5.27 -6.55
C LYS A 31 -3.21 -4.75 -5.13
N VAL A 32 -4.32 -4.19 -4.63
CA VAL A 32 -4.41 -3.73 -3.24
C VAL A 32 -4.56 -4.93 -2.31
N ARG A 33 -3.64 -5.07 -1.35
CA ARG A 33 -3.62 -6.16 -0.37
C ARG A 33 -3.44 -5.61 1.04
N SER A 34 -4.13 -6.19 2.01
CA SER A 34 -3.90 -5.87 3.42
C SER A 34 -2.60 -6.48 3.92
N GLY A 35 -1.86 -5.72 4.73
CA GLY A 35 -0.69 -6.21 5.45
C GLY A 35 -1.03 -7.14 6.61
N ILE A 36 -0.01 -7.46 7.40
CA ILE A 36 -0.14 -8.29 8.59
C ILE A 36 -0.17 -7.44 9.87
N THR A 37 -1.14 -7.72 10.76
CA THR A 37 -1.19 -7.12 12.10
C THR A 37 -0.47 -8.02 13.09
N LYS A 38 0.45 -7.46 13.87
CA LYS A 38 1.15 -8.19 14.95
C LYS A 38 0.21 -8.43 16.13
N ASN A 39 -0.71 -9.39 16.01
CA ASN A 39 -1.55 -9.84 17.12
C ASN A 39 -1.04 -11.19 17.66
N SER A 40 -0.43 -11.14 18.83
CA SER A 40 0.31 -12.22 19.50
C SER A 40 -0.53 -13.39 20.04
N LYS A 41 -1.86 -13.40 19.81
CA LYS A 41 -2.76 -14.39 20.42
C LYS A 41 -3.18 -15.54 19.50
N LYS A 42 -2.81 -15.52 18.21
CA LYS A 42 -3.06 -16.65 17.31
C LYS A 42 -1.85 -17.56 17.28
N GLU A 43 -2.07 -18.84 17.57
CA GLU A 43 -1.07 -19.85 17.24
C GLU A 43 -0.83 -19.88 15.73
N VAL A 44 0.44 -19.90 15.36
CA VAL A 44 0.89 -19.93 13.97
C VAL A 44 1.28 -21.36 13.65
N GLY A 45 0.49 -22.03 12.80
CA GLY A 45 0.88 -23.33 12.24
C GLY A 45 2.11 -23.19 11.34
N ASN A 46 3.05 -24.13 11.41
CA ASN A 46 4.31 -24.10 10.66
C ASN A 46 5.02 -22.73 10.69
N PRO A 47 5.46 -22.28 11.89
CA PRO A 47 5.95 -20.92 12.08
C PRO A 47 7.34 -20.72 11.48
N ILE A 48 7.55 -19.57 10.84
CA ILE A 48 8.86 -19.08 10.42
C ILE A 48 9.05 -17.63 10.85
N LEU A 49 10.30 -17.22 11.06
CA LEU A 49 10.66 -15.83 11.35
C LEU A 49 11.16 -15.15 10.08
N VAL A 50 10.61 -13.99 9.76
CA VAL A 50 11.00 -13.18 8.60
C VAL A 50 11.10 -11.71 8.98
N HIS A 51 11.95 -10.96 8.29
CA HIS A 51 11.94 -9.50 8.38
C HIS A 51 10.67 -8.95 7.72
N TYR A 52 10.10 -7.90 8.31
CA TYR A 52 8.88 -7.27 7.78
C TYR A 52 8.98 -5.75 7.80
N LEU A 53 8.25 -5.11 6.89
CA LEU A 53 8.13 -3.65 6.83
C LEU A 53 7.13 -3.15 7.87
N ARG A 54 7.49 -2.05 8.54
CA ARG A 54 6.64 -1.33 9.50
C ARG A 54 6.51 0.13 9.11
N VAL A 55 5.58 0.83 9.77
CA VAL A 55 5.46 2.29 9.67
C VAL A 55 6.81 2.98 9.95
N ALA A 56 7.61 2.49 10.91
CA ALA A 56 8.93 3.02 11.19
C ALA A 56 9.95 2.90 10.03
N ASN A 57 9.72 1.99 9.08
CA ASN A 57 10.57 1.79 7.91
C ASN A 57 10.13 2.65 6.71
N VAL A 58 8.96 3.31 6.77
CA VAL A 58 8.45 4.14 5.68
C VAL A 58 8.73 5.60 6.02
N GLN A 59 9.66 6.21 5.28
CA GLN A 59 10.08 7.59 5.45
C GLN A 59 9.58 8.43 4.27
N ASP A 60 9.72 9.75 4.40
CA ASP A 60 9.36 10.67 3.33
C ASP A 60 10.28 10.45 2.11
N GLY A 61 9.72 9.86 1.06
CA GLY A 61 10.40 9.58 -0.20
C GLY A 61 11.24 8.31 -0.26
N TYR A 62 11.36 7.51 0.82
CA TYR A 62 12.14 6.26 0.78
C TYR A 62 11.76 5.25 1.87
N LEU A 63 12.25 4.02 1.73
CA LEU A 63 12.18 2.99 2.77
C LEU A 63 13.52 2.88 3.50
N ASP A 64 13.52 3.07 4.81
CA ASP A 64 14.67 2.80 5.66
C ASP A 64 14.68 1.33 6.09
N LEU A 65 15.60 0.57 5.49
CA LEU A 65 15.79 -0.87 5.74
C LEU A 65 17.01 -1.17 6.62
N SER A 66 17.66 -0.14 7.19
CA SER A 66 18.83 -0.34 8.05
C SER A 66 18.50 -1.14 9.31
N GLU A 67 17.30 -0.94 9.86
CA GLU A 67 16.80 -1.63 11.06
C GLU A 67 15.41 -2.24 10.82
N MET A 68 15.39 -3.56 10.56
CA MET A 68 14.16 -4.32 10.32
C MET A 68 13.91 -5.34 11.43
N SER A 69 12.77 -5.23 12.12
CA SER A 69 12.37 -6.30 13.05
C SER A 69 11.85 -7.52 12.33
N THR A 70 11.83 -8.63 13.06
CA THR A 70 11.24 -9.89 12.62
C THR A 70 9.82 -10.07 13.15
N ILE A 71 9.03 -10.84 12.41
CA ILE A 71 7.71 -11.32 12.81
C ILE A 71 7.63 -12.82 12.54
N GLN A 72 6.89 -13.53 13.40
CA GLN A 72 6.57 -14.94 13.20
C GLN A 72 5.28 -15.07 12.38
N VAL A 73 5.35 -15.80 11.26
CA VAL A 73 4.22 -16.03 10.35
C VAL A 73 4.14 -17.49 9.92
N ASN A 74 3.00 -17.91 9.40
CA ASN A 74 2.85 -19.24 8.80
C ASN A 74 3.61 -19.25 7.47
N LEU A 75 4.44 -20.27 7.23
CA LEU A 75 5.17 -20.42 5.95
C LEU A 75 4.25 -20.29 4.73
N ASN A 76 3.03 -20.80 4.81
CA ASN A 76 2.06 -20.79 3.71
C ASN A 76 1.51 -19.38 3.40
N ASP A 77 1.63 -18.43 4.34
CA ASP A 77 1.17 -17.06 4.15
C ASP A 77 2.22 -16.15 3.48
N ILE A 78 3.46 -16.63 3.32
CA ILE A 78 4.55 -15.82 2.73
C ILE A 78 4.21 -15.27 1.33
N PRO A 79 3.69 -16.06 0.37
CA PRO A 79 3.39 -15.53 -0.96
C PRO A 79 2.36 -14.40 -0.96
N ARG A 80 1.50 -14.35 0.08
CA ARG A 80 0.49 -13.30 0.23
C ARG A 80 1.09 -11.97 0.70
N TYR A 81 2.06 -12.04 1.62
CA TYR A 81 2.63 -10.87 2.31
C TYR A 81 3.98 -10.41 1.76
N ALA A 82 4.62 -11.19 0.89
CA ALA A 82 5.87 -10.83 0.26
C ALA A 82 5.67 -9.58 -0.63
N VAL A 83 6.56 -8.60 -0.45
CA VAL A 83 6.64 -7.40 -1.29
C VAL A 83 7.79 -7.63 -2.28
N LEU A 84 7.48 -8.34 -3.36
CA LEU A 84 8.41 -8.60 -4.45
C LEU A 84 8.13 -7.62 -5.60
N PRO A 85 9.15 -7.20 -6.36
CA PRO A 85 8.91 -6.54 -7.63
C PRO A 85 8.11 -7.47 -8.56
N ASP A 86 7.25 -6.87 -9.39
CA ASP A 86 6.55 -7.57 -10.47
C ASP A 86 7.52 -8.00 -11.60
#